data_AF-A0A1M6EQ81-F1
#
_entry.id   AF-A0A1M6EQ81-F1
#
_cell.length_a   1.000
_cell.length_b   1.000
_cell.length_c   1.000
_cell.angle_alpha   90.00
_cell.angle_beta   90.00
_cell.angle_gamma   90.00
#
_symmetry.space_group_name_H-M   'P 1'
#
loop_
_entity.id
_entity.type
_entity.pdbx_description
1 polymer ?
#
loop_
_entity_poly.entity_id
_entity_poly.type
_entity_poly.pdbx_seq_one_letter_code
_entity_poly.pdbx_strand_id
1 'polypeptide(L)'
;MTDKDNYNAYHDFVESKNTGWTYTGPSDLENSFHAILSALWFYQENVLDNIDIDENTTADSKVRIHMHTNYIFSGGLKTETTPSVQDLFGFADFYKTKKDLGADDSEDITSIVVSRRGLYALRIGDPQKVENFASDIDNPNLEDKGVTYKQALKNLYDKNVLEETKLMCNNCPDAYEAALFEMNFIEFVKYIPGIKVFRRLNDGNGNYTWEEI
;
A
#
# COMPACT_ATOMS: atom_id res chain seq x y z
N MET A 1 10.01 -17.33 -3.22
CA MET A 1 9.32 -18.56 -3.65
C MET A 1 10.37 -19.59 -4.00
N THR A 2 10.17 -20.86 -3.66
CA THR A 2 11.09 -21.96 -3.94
C THR A 2 10.32 -23.10 -4.58
N ASP A 3 11.00 -23.98 -5.32
CA ASP A 3 10.44 -25.13 -6.03
C ASP A 3 9.73 -24.81 -7.36
N LYS A 4 10.04 -25.60 -8.40
CA LYS A 4 9.56 -25.44 -9.78
C LYS A 4 8.04 -25.45 -9.85
N ASP A 5 7.40 -26.28 -9.04
CA ASP A 5 5.94 -26.43 -9.04
C ASP A 5 5.24 -25.17 -8.56
N ASN A 6 5.82 -24.45 -7.58
CA ASN A 6 5.30 -23.15 -7.14
C ASN A 6 5.46 -22.08 -8.22
N TYR A 7 6.55 -22.12 -8.99
CA TYR A 7 6.74 -21.18 -10.13
C TYR A 7 5.73 -21.43 -11.25
N ASN A 8 5.45 -22.70 -11.56
CA ASN A 8 4.44 -23.05 -12.55
C ASN A 8 3.03 -22.68 -12.05
N ALA A 9 2.69 -22.99 -10.81
CA ALA A 9 1.38 -22.67 -10.25
C ALA A 9 1.14 -21.14 -10.17
N TYR A 10 2.17 -20.36 -9.85
CA TYR A 10 2.09 -18.91 -9.92
C TYR A 10 1.96 -18.41 -11.38
N HIS A 11 2.69 -19.00 -12.32
CA HIS A 11 2.54 -18.68 -13.75
C HIS A 11 1.10 -18.93 -14.22
N ASP A 12 0.54 -20.08 -13.89
CA ASP A 12 -0.84 -20.46 -14.23
C ASP A 12 -1.85 -19.49 -13.59
N PHE A 13 -1.60 -19.05 -12.35
CA PHE A 13 -2.41 -18.02 -11.70
C PHE A 13 -2.38 -16.70 -12.48
N VAL A 14 -1.20 -16.21 -12.86
CA VAL A 14 -1.07 -14.94 -13.61
C VAL A 14 -1.69 -15.06 -15.02
N GLU A 15 -1.54 -16.23 -15.68
CA GLU A 15 -2.25 -16.52 -16.94
C GLU A 15 -3.78 -16.51 -16.75
N SER A 16 -4.29 -17.10 -15.67
CA SER A 16 -5.73 -17.14 -15.39
C SER A 16 -6.37 -15.75 -15.20
N LYS A 17 -5.55 -14.74 -14.85
CA LYS A 17 -5.97 -13.33 -14.71
C LYS A 17 -5.80 -12.52 -15.99
N ASN A 18 -5.48 -13.17 -17.12
CA ASN A 18 -5.16 -12.53 -18.41
C ASN A 18 -3.96 -11.57 -18.36
N THR A 19 -3.05 -11.77 -17.40
CA THR A 19 -1.84 -10.96 -17.24
C THR A 19 -0.57 -11.76 -17.47
N GLY A 20 -0.66 -13.01 -17.97
CA GLY A 20 0.50 -13.90 -18.18
C GLY A 20 1.67 -13.27 -18.96
N TRP A 21 1.39 -12.33 -19.86
CA TRP A 21 2.40 -11.58 -20.61
C TRP A 21 3.36 -10.75 -19.74
N THR A 22 3.02 -10.47 -18.47
CA THR A 22 3.90 -9.76 -17.52
C THR A 22 4.89 -10.70 -16.83
N TYR A 23 4.67 -12.02 -16.84
CA TYR A 23 5.50 -13.00 -16.15
C TYR A 23 6.11 -14.01 -17.14
N THR A 24 7.43 -13.90 -17.35
CA THR A 24 8.21 -14.74 -18.27
C THR A 24 9.03 -15.81 -17.55
N GLY A 25 9.14 -15.73 -16.22
CA GLY A 25 9.72 -16.80 -15.41
C GLY A 25 10.29 -16.34 -14.06
N PRO A 26 11.04 -17.21 -13.38
CA PRO A 26 11.57 -16.96 -12.03
C PRO A 26 12.34 -15.65 -11.87
N SER A 27 13.05 -15.20 -12.91
CA SER A 27 13.78 -13.92 -12.91
C SER A 27 12.88 -12.70 -12.70
N ASP A 28 11.61 -12.78 -13.11
CA ASP A 28 10.68 -11.67 -12.92
C ASP A 28 10.25 -11.52 -11.45
N LEU A 29 10.51 -12.52 -10.59
CA LEU A 29 10.33 -12.35 -9.14
C LEU A 29 11.40 -11.44 -8.51
N GLU A 30 12.45 -11.07 -9.24
CA GLU A 30 13.36 -10.01 -8.81
C GLU A 30 12.73 -8.62 -8.99
N ASN A 31 11.68 -8.50 -9.81
CA ASN A 31 10.85 -7.30 -9.92
C ASN A 31 9.90 -7.19 -8.72
N SER A 32 9.80 -6.00 -8.12
CA SER A 32 8.97 -5.73 -6.94
C SER A 32 7.50 -6.11 -7.13
N PHE A 33 6.95 -6.00 -8.34
CA PHE A 33 5.56 -6.34 -8.62
C PHE A 33 5.29 -7.84 -8.51
N HIS A 34 6.01 -8.69 -9.25
CA HIS A 34 5.79 -10.14 -9.20
C HIS A 34 6.31 -10.78 -7.92
N ALA A 35 7.32 -10.21 -7.27
CA ALA A 35 7.75 -10.62 -5.94
C ALA A 35 6.59 -10.56 -4.93
N ILE A 36 5.83 -9.47 -4.96
CA ILE A 36 4.70 -9.24 -4.05
C ILE A 36 3.49 -10.04 -4.47
N LEU A 37 3.17 -10.03 -5.77
CA LEU A 37 2.02 -10.74 -6.29
C LEU A 37 2.14 -12.26 -6.07
N SER A 38 3.34 -12.84 -6.23
CA SER A 38 3.59 -14.26 -5.90
C SER A 38 3.49 -14.55 -4.41
N ALA A 39 3.96 -13.64 -3.54
CA ALA A 39 3.82 -13.79 -2.09
C ALA A 39 2.35 -13.72 -1.65
N LEU A 40 1.57 -12.79 -2.20
CA LEU A 40 0.13 -12.65 -1.92
C LEU A 40 -0.67 -13.85 -2.43
N TRP A 41 -0.41 -14.30 -3.67
CA TRP A 41 -1.03 -15.49 -4.23
C TRP A 41 -0.74 -16.73 -3.37
N PHE A 42 0.53 -16.94 -3.02
CA PHE A 42 0.91 -18.08 -2.21
C PHE A 42 0.23 -18.06 -0.84
N TYR A 43 0.17 -16.89 -0.19
CA TYR A 43 -0.51 -16.72 1.09
C TYR A 43 -2.03 -16.94 0.97
N GLN A 44 -2.66 -16.48 -0.11
CA GLN A 44 -4.08 -16.71 -0.33
C GLN A 44 -4.39 -18.21 -0.47
N GLU A 45 -3.78 -18.88 -1.45
CA GLU A 45 -4.09 -20.27 -1.80
C GLU A 45 -3.65 -21.28 -0.73
N ASN A 46 -2.55 -21.00 -0.01
CA ASN A 46 -1.96 -21.97 0.92
C ASN A 46 -2.28 -21.67 2.38
N VAL A 47 -2.65 -20.43 2.71
CA VAL A 47 -2.94 -20.02 4.09
C VAL A 47 -4.39 -19.61 4.25
N LEU A 48 -4.86 -18.59 3.53
CA LEU A 48 -6.21 -18.05 3.75
C LEU A 48 -7.32 -18.99 3.32
N ASP A 49 -7.20 -19.64 2.16
CA ASP A 49 -8.23 -20.57 1.65
C ASP A 49 -8.31 -21.87 2.46
N ASN A 50 -7.34 -22.11 3.35
CA ASN A 50 -7.26 -23.29 4.23
C ASN A 50 -7.55 -22.96 5.71
N ILE A 51 -7.88 -21.70 6.04
CA ILE A 51 -8.25 -21.29 7.40
C ILE A 51 -9.75 -21.01 7.45
N ASP A 52 -10.44 -21.67 8.38
CA ASP A 52 -11.82 -21.32 8.73
C ASP A 52 -11.80 -20.10 9.65
N ILE A 53 -12.28 -18.95 9.16
CA ILE A 53 -12.38 -17.71 9.95
C ILE A 53 -13.72 -17.73 10.69
N ASP A 54 -13.67 -17.87 12.01
CA ASP A 54 -14.81 -17.83 12.93
C ASP A 54 -14.68 -16.73 14.00
N GLU A 55 -15.65 -16.67 14.91
CA GLU A 55 -15.71 -15.70 16.01
C GLU A 55 -14.54 -15.81 17.02
N ASN A 56 -13.75 -16.89 16.95
CA ASN A 56 -12.57 -17.13 17.79
C ASN A 56 -11.26 -16.84 17.03
N THR A 57 -11.33 -16.51 15.74
CA THR A 57 -10.17 -16.23 14.93
C THR A 57 -9.59 -14.88 15.29
N THR A 58 -8.46 -14.89 15.99
CA THR A 58 -7.72 -13.68 16.35
C THR A 58 -7.08 -13.09 15.10
N ALA A 59 -7.29 -11.78 14.87
CA ALA A 59 -6.50 -11.06 13.88
C ALA A 59 -5.06 -10.94 14.39
N ASP A 60 -4.18 -11.89 14.06
CA ASP A 60 -2.75 -11.91 14.47
C ASP A 60 -1.82 -11.36 13.38
N SER A 61 -2.39 -10.78 12.31
CA SER A 61 -1.57 -10.19 11.25
C SER A 61 -1.08 -8.79 11.67
N LYS A 62 0.22 -8.64 11.88
CA LYS A 62 0.83 -7.31 12.05
C LYS A 62 0.93 -6.53 10.75
N VAL A 63 0.68 -7.15 9.60
CA VAL A 63 1.00 -6.59 8.29
C VAL A 63 -0.22 -6.54 7.40
N ARG A 64 -0.45 -5.37 6.81
CA ARG A 64 -1.35 -5.15 5.68
C ARG A 64 -0.55 -4.82 4.45
N ILE A 65 -0.90 -5.38 3.30
CA ILE A 65 -0.32 -4.99 2.01
C ILE A 65 -1.45 -4.43 1.16
N HIS A 66 -1.24 -3.26 0.57
CA HIS A 66 -2.21 -2.65 -0.31
C HIS A 66 -1.55 -2.20 -1.60
N MET A 67 -2.21 -2.50 -2.71
CA MET A 67 -1.72 -2.21 -4.05
C MET A 67 -2.83 -1.51 -4.82
N HIS A 68 -2.56 -0.28 -5.23
CA HIS A 68 -3.40 0.42 -6.18
C HIS A 68 -2.75 0.40 -7.54
N THR A 69 -3.55 0.05 -8.54
CA THR A 69 -3.27 0.30 -9.95
C THR A 69 -4.24 1.37 -10.41
N ASN A 70 -3.85 2.26 -11.31
CA ASN A 70 -4.64 3.31 -11.99
C ASN A 70 -4.25 4.76 -11.63
N TYR A 71 -3.00 5.15 -11.90
CA TYR A 71 -2.67 6.55 -12.16
C TYR A 71 -2.53 6.77 -13.67
N ILE A 72 -3.21 7.79 -14.19
CA ILE A 72 -3.07 8.21 -15.59
C ILE A 72 -1.93 9.21 -15.65
N PHE A 73 -0.75 8.73 -16.05
CA PHE A 73 0.40 9.58 -16.36
C PHE A 73 0.15 10.36 -17.66
N SER A 74 0.96 11.38 -17.93
CA SER A 74 0.86 12.20 -19.14
C SER A 74 0.88 11.39 -20.47
N GLY A 75 1.48 10.19 -20.46
CA GLY A 75 1.48 9.23 -21.57
C GLY A 75 0.26 8.29 -21.68
N GLY A 76 -0.77 8.43 -20.84
CA GLY A 76 -1.98 7.61 -20.83
C GLY A 76 -2.18 6.76 -19.57
N LEU A 77 -3.23 5.93 -19.55
CA LEU A 77 -3.50 5.01 -18.44
C LEU A 77 -2.35 4.00 -18.34
N LYS A 78 -1.65 3.99 -17.21
CA LYS A 78 -0.69 2.94 -16.88
C LYS A 78 -1.24 2.10 -15.74
N THR A 79 -1.19 0.78 -15.91
CA THR A 79 -1.59 -0.22 -14.90
C THR A 79 -0.50 -0.46 -13.85
N GLU A 80 0.44 0.48 -13.72
CA GLU A 80 1.54 0.38 -12.76
C GLU A 80 1.02 0.61 -11.33
N THR A 81 1.69 0.01 -10.36
CA THR A 81 1.32 0.17 -8.95
C THR A 81 1.72 1.56 -8.46
N THR A 82 0.76 2.32 -7.93
CA THR A 82 0.94 3.70 -7.48
C THR A 82 0.31 3.89 -6.11
N PRO A 83 1.01 4.52 -5.16
CA PRO A 83 0.41 4.88 -3.87
C PRO A 83 -0.83 5.77 -4.04
N SER A 84 -1.79 5.66 -3.12
CA SER A 84 -2.98 6.50 -3.13
C SER A 84 -3.49 6.84 -1.72
N VAL A 85 -4.42 7.79 -1.64
CA VAL A 85 -5.09 8.12 -0.38
C VAL A 85 -5.85 6.93 0.23
N GLN A 86 -6.26 5.96 -0.60
CA GLN A 86 -6.90 4.74 -0.11
C GLN A 86 -5.93 3.83 0.66
N ASP A 87 -4.61 3.99 0.52
CA ASP A 87 -3.63 3.35 1.40
C ASP A 87 -3.76 3.85 2.85
N LEU A 88 -4.03 5.14 3.03
CA LEU A 88 -4.30 5.73 4.36
C LEU A 88 -5.64 5.30 4.92
N PHE A 89 -6.69 5.27 4.09
CA PHE A 89 -8.00 4.78 4.51
C PHE A 89 -7.89 3.34 4.99
N GLY A 90 -7.25 2.47 4.20
CA GLY A 90 -7.08 1.09 4.57
C GLY A 90 -6.16 0.86 5.77
N PHE A 91 -5.17 1.74 6.01
CA PHE A 91 -4.38 1.72 7.23
C PHE A 91 -5.25 2.02 8.46
N ALA A 92 -6.09 3.05 8.39
CA ALA A 92 -7.02 3.40 9.47
C ALA A 92 -8.08 2.32 9.71
N ASP A 93 -8.70 1.80 8.65
CA ASP A 93 -9.70 0.73 8.73
C ASP A 93 -9.07 -0.52 9.39
N PHE A 94 -7.83 -0.86 9.04
CA PHE A 94 -7.11 -1.99 9.62
C PHE A 94 -6.78 -1.78 11.10
N TYR A 95 -6.30 -0.59 11.48
CA TYR A 95 -6.09 -0.22 12.87
C TYR A 95 -7.38 -0.37 13.70
N LYS A 96 -8.48 0.19 13.19
CA LYS A 96 -9.78 0.14 13.86
C LYS A 96 -10.27 -1.30 14.02
N THR A 97 -10.22 -2.10 12.96
CA THR A 97 -10.58 -3.53 13.01
C THR A 97 -9.79 -4.28 14.08
N LYS A 98 -8.49 -4.02 14.19
CA LYS A 98 -7.62 -4.61 15.22
C LYS A 98 -8.04 -4.19 16.63
N LYS A 99 -8.34 -2.91 16.85
CA LYS A 99 -8.82 -2.39 18.14
C LYS A 99 -10.18 -2.98 18.52
N ASP A 100 -11.12 -3.06 17.58
CA ASP A 100 -12.47 -3.58 17.80
C ASP A 100 -12.44 -5.08 18.16
N LEU A 101 -11.49 -5.83 17.61
CA LEU A 101 -11.25 -7.25 17.91
C LEU A 101 -10.42 -7.48 19.18
N GLY A 102 -9.95 -6.41 19.85
CA GLY A 102 -9.10 -6.54 21.04
C GLY A 102 -7.73 -7.16 20.76
N ALA A 103 -7.18 -6.98 19.56
CA ALA A 103 -5.90 -7.56 19.18
C ALA A 103 -4.73 -6.89 19.93
N ASP A 104 -3.91 -7.70 20.58
CA ASP A 104 -2.74 -7.27 21.38
C ASP A 104 -1.71 -6.48 20.54
N ASP A 105 -1.66 -6.72 19.23
CA ASP A 105 -0.74 -6.11 18.29
C ASP A 105 -1.33 -4.89 17.55
N SER A 106 -2.51 -4.40 17.95
CA SER A 106 -3.20 -3.28 17.29
C SER A 106 -2.34 -2.01 17.16
N GLU A 107 -1.37 -1.81 18.06
CA GLU A 107 -0.46 -0.66 18.07
C GLU A 107 0.87 -0.93 17.35
N ASP A 108 1.09 -2.15 16.85
CA ASP A 108 2.31 -2.61 16.16
C ASP A 108 2.00 -3.06 14.72
N ILE A 109 1.03 -2.40 14.07
CA ILE A 109 0.69 -2.68 12.68
C ILE A 109 1.64 -1.99 11.70
N THR A 110 1.87 -2.63 10.56
CA THR A 110 2.60 -2.11 9.41
C THR A 110 1.73 -2.23 8.16
N SER A 111 1.49 -1.13 7.44
CA SER A 111 0.89 -1.16 6.09
C SER A 111 1.96 -0.95 5.02
N ILE A 112 2.20 -1.97 4.22
CA ILE A 112 3.11 -1.90 3.08
C ILE A 112 2.39 -1.24 1.90
N VAL A 113 3.01 -0.17 1.39
CA VAL A 113 2.59 0.57 0.20
C VAL A 113 3.57 0.29 -0.92
N VAL A 114 3.05 -0.21 -2.03
CA VAL A 114 3.84 -0.59 -3.19
C VAL A 114 3.82 0.54 -4.22
N SER A 115 5.00 0.95 -4.67
CA SER A 115 5.14 1.92 -5.76
C SER A 115 5.96 1.31 -6.90
N ARG A 116 5.97 2.01 -8.05
CA ARG A 116 6.86 1.70 -9.16
C ARG A 116 8.34 1.69 -8.78
N ARG A 117 8.75 2.53 -7.83
CA ARG A 117 10.16 2.80 -7.53
C ARG A 117 10.63 2.16 -6.23
N GLY A 118 9.73 1.65 -5.40
CA GLY A 118 10.09 1.02 -4.14
C GLY A 118 8.92 0.53 -3.31
N LEU A 119 9.25 0.12 -2.08
CA LEU A 119 8.29 -0.27 -1.06
C LEU A 119 8.40 0.69 0.12
N TYR A 120 7.25 1.13 0.61
CA TYR A 120 7.13 1.91 1.81
C TYR A 120 6.35 1.13 2.86
N ALA A 121 6.59 1.47 4.11
CA ALA A 121 5.84 0.96 5.24
C ALA A 121 5.29 2.13 6.04
N LEU A 122 3.98 2.16 6.23
CA LEU A 122 3.31 3.03 7.17
C LEU A 122 3.21 2.31 8.50
N ARG A 123 3.74 2.91 9.56
CA ARG A 123 3.72 2.34 10.91
C ARG A 123 3.13 3.33 11.89
N ILE A 124 2.64 2.81 13.01
CA ILE A 124 2.19 3.64 14.12
C ILE A 124 3.41 4.28 14.78
N GLY A 125 3.47 5.60 14.75
CA GLY A 125 4.41 6.40 15.53
C GLY A 125 3.82 6.90 16.85
N ASP A 126 2.50 7.09 16.90
CA ASP A 126 1.78 7.58 18.08
C ASP A 126 0.35 6.98 18.07
N PRO A 127 0.07 5.96 18.89
CA PRO A 127 -1.23 5.26 18.90
C PRO A 127 -2.43 6.19 19.12
N GLN A 128 -2.30 7.17 20.01
CA GLN A 128 -3.40 8.09 20.32
C GLN A 128 -3.76 8.96 19.12
N LYS A 129 -2.76 9.42 18.36
CA LYS A 129 -3.00 10.20 17.14
C LYS A 129 -3.58 9.36 16.01
N VAL A 130 -3.13 8.10 15.89
CA VAL A 130 -3.68 7.16 14.90
C VAL A 130 -5.13 6.80 15.23
N GLU A 131 -5.47 6.63 16.52
CA GLU A 131 -6.85 6.42 16.96
C GLU A 131 -7.76 7.60 16.62
N ASN A 132 -7.29 8.84 16.86
CA ASN A 132 -8.02 10.03 16.46
C ASN A 132 -8.21 10.10 14.95
N PHE A 133 -7.14 9.87 14.18
CA PHE A 133 -7.19 9.84 12.72
C PHE A 133 -8.17 8.78 12.18
N ALA A 134 -8.13 7.56 12.73
CA ALA A 134 -9.01 6.48 12.32
C ALA A 134 -10.48 6.77 12.66
N SER A 135 -10.73 7.39 13.81
CA SER A 135 -12.07 7.84 14.20
C SER A 135 -12.57 8.97 13.30
N ASP A 136 -11.71 9.92 12.94
CA ASP A 136 -12.03 11.04 12.08
C ASP A 136 -12.38 10.60 10.65
N ILE A 137 -11.72 9.58 10.10
CA ILE A 137 -12.03 9.05 8.76
C ILE A 137 -13.50 8.66 8.60
N ASP A 138 -14.08 8.06 9.64
CA ASP A 138 -15.48 7.65 9.63
C ASP A 138 -16.42 8.75 10.14
N ASN A 139 -15.89 9.89 10.60
CA ASN A 139 -16.69 10.97 11.14
C ASN A 139 -17.50 11.65 10.01
N PRO A 140 -18.84 11.53 10.01
CA PRO A 140 -19.67 12.11 8.97
C PRO A 140 -19.73 13.64 9.05
N ASN A 141 -19.31 14.23 10.18
CA ASN A 141 -19.60 15.63 10.50
C ASN A 141 -18.34 16.46 10.77
N LEU A 142 -17.72 16.95 9.69
CA LEU A 142 -17.12 18.29 9.69
C LEU A 142 -18.21 19.27 9.23
N GLU A 143 -19.22 19.46 10.08
CA GLU A 143 -20.58 19.91 9.73
C GLU A 143 -20.72 21.36 9.20
N ASP A 144 -19.64 22.12 9.05
CA ASP A 144 -19.73 23.51 8.54
C ASP A 144 -19.48 23.66 7.02
N LYS A 145 -19.04 22.61 6.32
CA LYS A 145 -18.67 22.68 4.88
C LYS A 145 -19.32 21.66 3.96
N GLY A 146 -20.18 20.77 4.47
CA GLY A 146 -20.87 19.75 3.66
C GLY A 146 -19.94 18.68 3.05
N VAL A 147 -18.77 18.43 3.65
CA VAL A 147 -17.78 17.47 3.17
C VAL A 147 -17.31 16.62 4.36
N THR A 148 -17.33 15.29 4.23
CA THR A 148 -16.82 14.36 5.26
C THR A 148 -15.31 14.47 5.40
N TYR A 149 -14.73 14.08 6.54
CA TYR A 149 -13.26 14.07 6.70
C TYR A 149 -12.57 13.24 5.62
N LYS A 150 -13.09 12.04 5.32
CA LYS A 150 -12.60 11.16 4.26
C LYS A 150 -12.54 11.87 2.91
N GLN A 151 -13.57 12.64 2.56
CA GLN A 151 -13.61 13.42 1.32
C GLN A 151 -12.67 14.64 1.38
N ALA A 152 -12.55 15.31 2.52
CA ALA A 152 -11.62 16.42 2.71
C ALA A 152 -10.16 15.95 2.55
N LEU A 153 -9.81 14.80 3.13
CA LEU A 153 -8.48 14.19 2.99
C LEU A 153 -8.21 13.78 1.53
N LYS A 154 -9.20 13.21 0.85
CA LYS A 154 -9.09 12.93 -0.60
C LYS A 154 -8.83 14.21 -1.40
N ASN A 155 -9.58 15.28 -1.15
CA ASN A 155 -9.40 16.54 -1.87
C ASN A 155 -8.00 17.14 -1.61
N LEU A 156 -7.50 17.02 -0.39
CA LEU A 156 -6.14 17.47 -0.05
C LEU A 156 -5.08 16.62 -0.75
N TYR A 157 -5.26 15.29 -0.81
CA TYR A 157 -4.41 14.40 -1.58
C TYR A 157 -4.42 14.74 -3.08
N ASP A 158 -5.60 14.94 -3.66
CA ASP A 158 -5.74 15.28 -5.08
C ASP A 158 -4.94 16.55 -5.40
N LYS A 159 -5.03 17.58 -4.54
CA LYS A 159 -4.28 18.81 -4.69
C LYS A 159 -2.76 18.63 -4.48
N ASN A 160 -2.35 18.15 -3.31
CA ASN A 160 -0.96 18.15 -2.88
C ASN A 160 -0.12 17.04 -3.54
N VAL A 161 -0.77 15.99 -4.05
CA VAL A 161 -0.09 14.89 -4.73
C VAL A 161 -0.32 14.98 -6.22
N LEU A 162 -1.58 14.95 -6.67
CA LEU A 162 -1.87 14.80 -8.09
C LEU A 162 -1.66 16.10 -8.87
N GLU A 163 -2.22 17.21 -8.39
CA GLU A 163 -2.10 18.51 -9.06
C GLU A 163 -0.67 19.06 -8.96
N GLU A 164 -0.04 18.98 -7.78
CA GLU A 164 1.36 19.40 -7.62
C GLU A 164 2.32 18.62 -8.52
N THR A 165 2.15 17.30 -8.66
CA THR A 165 2.97 16.50 -9.59
C THR A 165 2.82 16.99 -11.03
N LYS A 166 1.58 17.25 -11.48
CA LYS A 166 1.31 17.78 -12.83
C LYS A 166 1.85 19.19 -13.04
N LEU A 167 1.82 20.03 -12.01
CA LEU A 167 2.39 21.38 -12.07
C LEU A 167 3.92 21.34 -12.17
N MET A 168 4.56 20.45 -11.42
CA MET A 168 6.03 20.28 -11.44
C MET A 168 6.53 19.52 -12.68
N CYS A 169 5.68 18.69 -13.29
CA CYS A 169 5.95 17.93 -14.49
C CYS A 169 4.81 18.12 -15.51
N ASN A 170 4.96 19.13 -16.37
CA ASN A 170 4.12 19.27 -17.56
C ASN A 170 4.89 18.71 -18.77
N ASN A 171 4.54 17.48 -19.20
CA ASN A 171 5.20 16.72 -20.27
C ASN A 171 6.67 16.34 -19.98
N CYS A 172 6.96 15.84 -18.77
CA CYS A 172 8.27 15.29 -18.45
C CYS A 172 8.36 13.79 -18.79
N PRO A 173 9.55 13.18 -18.73
CA PRO A 173 9.68 11.73 -18.85
C PRO A 173 8.93 10.99 -17.73
N ASP A 174 8.28 9.88 -18.05
CA ASP A 174 7.48 9.07 -17.10
C ASP A 174 8.23 8.73 -15.80
N ALA A 175 9.52 8.40 -15.90
CA ALA A 175 10.34 8.04 -14.74
C ALA A 175 10.51 9.21 -13.75
N TYR A 176 10.49 10.44 -14.26
CA TYR A 176 10.54 11.66 -13.47
C TYR A 176 9.16 12.00 -12.88
N GLU A 177 8.09 11.88 -13.67
CA GLU A 177 6.71 12.05 -13.18
C GLU A 177 6.40 11.10 -12.02
N ALA A 178 6.77 9.82 -12.15
CA ALA A 178 6.62 8.81 -11.10
C ALA A 178 7.43 9.13 -9.83
N ALA A 179 8.63 9.70 -9.97
CA ALA A 179 9.45 10.10 -8.82
C ALA A 179 8.84 11.30 -8.07
N LEU A 180 8.32 12.29 -8.80
CA LEU A 180 7.62 13.43 -8.22
C LEU A 180 6.33 13.01 -7.52
N PHE A 181 5.53 12.17 -8.16
CA PHE A 181 4.31 11.62 -7.58
C PHE A 181 4.58 10.94 -6.24
N GLU A 182 5.57 10.05 -6.23
CA GLU A 182 5.95 9.28 -5.04
C GLU A 182 6.48 10.21 -3.94
N MET A 183 7.34 11.18 -4.28
CA MET A 183 7.82 12.18 -3.34
C MET A 183 6.65 12.96 -2.71
N ASN A 184 5.73 13.48 -3.53
CA ASN A 184 4.59 14.25 -3.06
C ASN A 184 3.64 13.40 -2.21
N PHE A 185 3.45 12.12 -2.55
CA PHE A 185 2.71 11.18 -1.70
C PHE A 185 3.37 11.01 -0.34
N ILE A 186 4.68 10.76 -0.30
CA ILE A 186 5.41 10.56 0.96
C ILE A 186 5.34 11.81 1.84
N GLU A 187 5.55 12.98 1.26
CA GLU A 187 5.40 14.25 1.98
C GLU A 187 3.97 14.45 2.47
N PHE A 188 2.95 14.13 1.66
CA PHE A 188 1.55 14.14 2.08
C PHE A 188 1.30 13.23 3.30
N VAL A 189 1.83 12.01 3.30
CA VAL A 189 1.66 11.07 4.42
C VAL A 189 2.34 11.56 5.70
N LYS A 190 3.49 12.23 5.61
CA LYS A 190 4.17 12.81 6.79
C LYS A 190 3.35 13.88 7.50
N TYR A 191 2.38 14.51 6.83
CA TYR A 191 1.43 15.43 7.47
C TYR A 191 0.35 14.71 8.28
N ILE A 192 0.17 13.39 8.12
CA ILE A 192 -0.84 12.62 8.83
C ILE A 192 -0.35 12.33 10.26
N PRO A 193 -1.02 12.86 11.30
CA PRO A 193 -0.55 12.73 12.67
C PRO A 193 -0.45 11.27 13.13
N GLY A 194 0.69 10.92 13.73
CA GLY A 194 0.91 9.62 14.34
C GLY A 194 1.29 8.49 13.39
N ILE A 195 1.39 8.75 12.08
CA ILE A 195 1.90 7.80 11.10
C ILE A 195 3.38 8.09 10.84
N LYS A 196 4.21 7.04 10.89
CA LYS A 196 5.60 7.07 10.46
C LYS A 196 5.75 6.38 9.11
N VAL A 197 6.62 6.92 8.27
CA VAL A 197 6.90 6.38 6.94
C VAL A 197 8.30 5.79 6.94
N PHE A 198 8.40 4.56 6.45
CA PHE A 198 9.66 3.88 6.26
C PHE A 198 9.82 3.52 4.79
N ARG A 199 11.05 3.58 4.29
CA ARG A 199 11.42 3.10 2.95
C ARG A 199 12.26 1.83 3.08
N ARG A 200 11.98 0.87 2.20
CA ARG A 200 12.82 -0.32 2.07
C ARG A 200 14.15 0.03 1.40
N LEU A 201 15.26 -0.33 2.03
CA LEU A 201 16.60 -0.28 1.47
C LEU A 201 17.13 -1.71 1.25
N ASN A 202 18.04 -1.88 0.29
CA ASN A 202 18.85 -3.08 0.14
C ASN A 202 20.22 -2.77 0.76
N ASP A 203 20.65 -3.58 1.73
CA ASP A 203 21.93 -3.38 2.45
C ASP A 203 23.16 -3.79 1.64
N GLY A 204 22.99 -4.23 0.39
CA GLY A 204 24.06 -4.70 -0.49
C GLY A 204 24.47 -6.15 -0.24
N ASN A 205 24.02 -6.77 0.86
CA ASN A 205 24.26 -8.17 1.20
C ASN A 205 23.05 -9.05 0.88
N GLY A 206 22.05 -8.51 0.19
CA GLY A 206 20.79 -9.21 -0.11
C GLY A 206 19.78 -9.17 1.03
N ASN A 207 20.05 -8.46 2.13
CA ASN A 207 19.02 -8.21 3.15
C ASN A 207 18.30 -6.90 2.87
N TYR A 208 17.05 -6.85 3.31
CA TYR A 208 16.24 -5.64 3.26
C TYR A 208 16.17 -5.00 4.64
N THR A 209 16.44 -3.69 4.70
CA THR A 209 16.28 -2.88 5.91
C THR A 209 15.20 -1.82 5.69
N TRP A 210 14.69 -1.28 6.79
CA TRP A 210 13.69 -0.22 6.79
C TRP A 210 14.30 1.03 7.42
N GLU A 211 14.27 2.14 6.68
CA GLU A 211 14.73 3.44 7.14
C GLU A 211 13.53 4.38 7.30
N GLU A 212 13.39 5.01 8.47
CA GLU A 212 12.38 6.06 8.68
C GLU A 212 12.78 7.29 7.85
N ILE A 213 11.84 7.82 7.05
CA ILE A 213 12.09 8.92 6.11
C ILE A 213 11.12 10.08 6.29
#